data_AF-A0A7S4QFZ2-F1
#
_entry.id   AF-A0A7S4QFZ2-F1
#
_cell.length_a   1.000
_cell.length_b   1.000
_cell.length_c   1.000
_cell.angle_alpha   90.00
_cell.angle_beta   90.00
_cell.angle_gamma   90.00
#
_symmetry.space_group_name_H-M   'P 1'
#
loop_
_entity.id
_entity.type
_entity.pdbx_description
1 polymer ?
#
loop_
_entity_poly.entity_id
_entity_poly.type
_entity_poly.pdbx_seq_one_letter_code
_entity_poly.pdbx_strand_id
1 'polypeptide(L)'
;MPYLDVLKPYAEQGLGDLYERQDEAVTEPTIKELSEGNPKLESEIEGVINELDREGHVSGVQVCVIDQSGKIVADKAMGNMGGLKRNVPMRTNSLVLGFSCTKGIVATMAHMMVEEDYLSYDEPICERAWPAFCPGEGIPEELKLAFPEETTIDEQWEWKRSITLRHILTHTAGLSMSLPMKFTIKSMSSCEECCKAYEYDSNAPGQTLLPKTKPGDECSYHFMSFGWLVAGTLVGAYKNRSGDQSITFEEVYNAILAPKLLNQTIASGFRPCGGGGSHPMAHTDTQFDFSKL
;
A
#
# COMPACT_ATOMS: atom_id res chain seq x y z
N MET A 1 11.64 0.43 -18.14
CA MET A 1 11.28 0.67 -16.73
C MET A 1 11.55 -0.66 -16.06
N PRO A 2 12.67 -0.84 -15.34
CA PRO A 2 13.13 -2.15 -14.86
C PRO A 2 12.02 -2.94 -14.15
N TYR A 3 11.15 -2.24 -13.42
CA TYR A 3 9.95 -2.77 -12.77
C TYR A 3 8.98 -3.54 -13.70
N LEU A 4 8.59 -2.94 -14.82
CA LEU A 4 7.65 -3.60 -15.75
C LEU A 4 8.32 -4.80 -16.42
N ASP A 5 9.61 -4.69 -16.75
CA ASP A 5 10.37 -5.78 -17.37
C ASP A 5 10.54 -6.96 -16.41
N VAL A 6 10.74 -6.68 -15.11
CA VAL A 6 10.78 -7.69 -14.04
C VAL A 6 9.40 -8.30 -13.79
N LEU A 7 8.33 -7.50 -13.70
CA LEU A 7 7.00 -8.01 -13.34
C LEU A 7 6.23 -8.67 -14.48
N LYS A 8 6.46 -8.24 -15.74
CA LYS A 8 5.75 -8.75 -16.91
C LYS A 8 5.69 -10.28 -17.00
N PRO A 9 6.79 -11.04 -16.91
CA PRO A 9 6.73 -12.50 -17.02
C PRO A 9 5.87 -13.13 -15.91
N TYR A 10 5.90 -12.58 -14.70
CA TYR A 10 5.07 -13.06 -13.59
C TYR A 10 3.59 -12.71 -13.78
N ALA A 11 3.30 -11.53 -14.33
CA ALA A 11 1.94 -11.13 -14.69
C ALA A 11 1.37 -12.02 -15.81
N GLU A 12 2.18 -12.31 -16.84
CA GLU A 12 1.80 -13.22 -17.93
C GLU A 12 1.51 -14.64 -17.40
N GLN A 13 2.36 -15.16 -16.51
CA GLN A 13 2.13 -16.45 -15.85
C GLN A 13 0.84 -16.45 -15.02
N GLY A 14 0.64 -15.44 -14.17
CA GLY A 14 -0.58 -15.33 -13.35
C GLY A 14 -1.85 -15.20 -14.19
N LEU A 15 -1.79 -14.51 -15.33
CA LEU A 15 -2.90 -14.43 -16.29
C LEU A 15 -3.18 -15.78 -16.97
N GLY A 16 -2.14 -16.55 -17.29
CA GLY A 16 -2.26 -17.92 -17.81
C GLY A 16 -2.99 -18.83 -16.82
N ASP A 17 -2.56 -18.83 -15.56
CA ASP A 17 -3.17 -19.61 -14.49
C ASP A 17 -4.65 -19.26 -14.27
N LEU A 18 -5.02 -17.97 -14.38
CA LEU A 18 -6.41 -17.51 -14.28
C LEU A 18 -7.27 -17.97 -15.47
N TYR A 19 -6.69 -18.02 -16.67
CA TYR A 19 -7.39 -18.47 -17.88
C TYR A 19 -7.67 -19.98 -17.84
N GLU A 20 -6.74 -20.77 -17.30
CA GLU A 20 -6.88 -22.22 -17.17
C GLU A 20 -7.89 -22.65 -16.10
N ARG A 21 -8.04 -21.87 -15.02
CA ARG A 21 -8.93 -22.22 -13.89
C ARG A 21 -10.42 -22.15 -14.21
N GLN A 22 -10.83 -21.53 -15.33
CA GLN A 22 -12.24 -21.26 -15.66
C GLN A 22 -13.01 -20.75 -14.43
N ASP A 23 -12.39 -19.90 -13.60
CA ASP A 23 -12.96 -19.54 -12.29
C ASP A 23 -14.41 -19.08 -12.47
N GLU A 24 -15.31 -19.80 -11.78
CA GLU A 24 -16.74 -19.60 -11.83
C GLU A 24 -17.07 -18.13 -11.66
N ALA A 25 -18.04 -17.65 -12.42
CA ALA A 25 -18.45 -16.25 -12.50
C ALA A 25 -18.41 -15.56 -11.12
N VAL A 26 -17.34 -14.80 -10.87
CA VAL A 26 -17.26 -13.91 -9.71
C VAL A 26 -18.47 -13.02 -9.80
N THR A 27 -19.44 -13.26 -8.92
CA THR A 27 -20.67 -12.50 -8.89
C THR A 27 -20.26 -11.12 -8.40
N GLU A 28 -20.22 -10.15 -9.31
CA GLU A 28 -19.93 -8.77 -8.94
C GLU A 28 -20.99 -8.34 -7.92
N PRO A 29 -20.57 -7.80 -6.75
CA PRO A 29 -21.53 -7.36 -5.75
C PRO A 29 -22.45 -6.30 -6.38
N THR A 30 -23.76 -6.54 -6.30
CA THR A 30 -24.76 -5.55 -6.72
C THR A 30 -24.70 -4.37 -5.76
N ILE A 31 -24.02 -3.30 -6.14
CA ILE A 31 -24.03 -2.05 -5.39
C ILE A 31 -25.07 -1.14 -6.05
N LYS A 32 -25.94 -0.57 -5.24
CA LYS A 32 -26.99 0.33 -5.69
C LYS A 32 -26.37 1.65 -6.17
N GLU A 33 -26.80 2.16 -7.32
CA GLU A 33 -26.39 3.49 -7.80
C GLU A 33 -26.67 4.57 -6.75
N LEU A 34 -25.68 5.45 -6.55
CA LEU A 34 -25.56 6.24 -5.34
C LEU A 34 -26.32 7.58 -5.36
N SER A 35 -26.74 8.11 -6.51
CA SER A 35 -27.61 9.30 -6.60
C SER A 35 -28.03 9.63 -8.03
N GLU A 36 -29.11 10.41 -8.18
CA GLU A 36 -29.33 11.20 -9.40
C GLU A 36 -28.31 12.36 -9.43
N GLY A 37 -27.25 12.21 -10.21
CA GLY A 37 -26.23 13.24 -10.43
C GLY A 37 -26.79 14.48 -11.15
N ASN A 38 -25.98 15.52 -11.27
CA ASN A 38 -26.32 16.70 -12.06
C ASN A 38 -26.24 16.34 -13.56
N PRO A 39 -27.35 16.35 -14.31
CA PRO A 39 -27.35 15.85 -15.69
C PRO A 39 -26.44 16.64 -16.64
N LYS A 40 -26.26 17.94 -16.37
CA LYS A 40 -25.35 18.78 -17.17
C LYS A 40 -23.89 18.37 -16.94
N LEU A 41 -23.50 18.21 -15.68
CA LEU A 41 -22.14 17.79 -15.31
C LEU A 41 -21.83 16.40 -15.85
N GLU A 42 -22.78 15.47 -15.74
CA GLU A 42 -22.60 14.12 -16.28
C GLU A 42 -22.44 14.13 -17.80
N SER A 43 -23.22 14.94 -18.52
CA SER A 43 -23.08 15.08 -19.97
C SER A 43 -21.72 15.68 -20.37
N GLU A 44 -21.20 16.64 -19.60
CA GLU A 44 -19.86 17.19 -19.82
C GLU A 44 -18.76 16.13 -19.57
N ILE A 45 -18.88 15.34 -18.49
CA ILE A 45 -17.98 14.22 -18.18
C ILE A 45 -18.02 13.17 -19.31
N GLU A 46 -19.21 12.79 -19.77
CA GLU A 46 -19.37 11.86 -20.90
C GLU A 46 -18.69 12.37 -22.17
N GLY A 47 -18.79 13.67 -22.45
CA GLY A 47 -18.11 14.30 -23.58
C GLY A 47 -16.61 14.08 -23.55
N VAL A 48 -15.97 14.30 -22.40
CA VAL A 48 -14.53 14.09 -22.20
C VAL A 48 -14.15 12.62 -22.29
N ILE A 49 -14.91 11.72 -21.67
CA ILE A 49 -14.61 10.29 -21.73
C ILE A 49 -14.71 9.76 -23.17
N ASN A 50 -15.72 10.20 -23.94
CA ASN A 50 -15.87 9.84 -25.36
C ASN A 50 -14.74 10.39 -26.24
N GLU A 51 -14.11 11.50 -25.88
CA GLU A 51 -12.91 12.01 -26.55
C GLU A 51 -11.72 11.10 -26.27
N LEU A 52 -11.46 10.78 -24.99
CA LEU A 52 -10.37 9.88 -24.59
C LEU A 52 -10.50 8.47 -25.20
N ASP A 53 -11.72 7.95 -25.29
CA ASP A 53 -12.00 6.64 -25.91
C ASP A 53 -11.73 6.67 -27.43
N ARG A 54 -12.20 7.72 -28.13
CA ARG A 54 -11.93 7.89 -29.57
C ARG A 54 -10.45 8.02 -29.90
N GLU A 55 -9.67 8.61 -29.00
CA GLU A 55 -8.21 8.74 -29.12
C GLU A 55 -7.45 7.45 -28.71
N GLY A 56 -8.17 6.45 -28.18
CA GLY A 56 -7.58 5.18 -27.74
C GLY A 56 -6.79 5.29 -26.44
N HIS A 57 -7.03 6.32 -25.63
CA HIS A 57 -6.33 6.54 -24.36
C HIS A 57 -6.89 5.73 -23.19
N VAL A 58 -8.16 5.33 -23.27
CA VAL A 58 -8.85 4.59 -22.21
C VAL A 58 -9.63 3.42 -22.80
N SER A 59 -9.78 2.33 -22.02
CA SER A 59 -10.72 1.25 -22.36
C SER A 59 -11.99 1.30 -21.52
N GLY A 60 -11.90 1.86 -20.30
CA GLY A 60 -13.01 2.08 -19.40
C GLY A 60 -12.62 3.06 -18.29
N VAL A 61 -13.57 3.86 -17.84
CA VAL A 61 -13.36 4.96 -16.90
C VAL A 61 -14.50 4.99 -15.89
N GLN A 62 -14.18 5.31 -14.64
CA GLN A 62 -15.12 5.68 -13.59
C GLN A 62 -14.80 7.10 -13.11
N VAL A 63 -15.82 7.96 -12.97
CA VAL A 63 -15.71 9.32 -12.43
C VAL A 63 -16.80 9.53 -11.40
N CYS A 64 -16.40 9.81 -10.15
CA CYS A 64 -17.30 10.22 -9.08
C CYS A 64 -16.90 11.62 -8.61
N VAL A 65 -17.88 12.52 -8.52
CA VAL A 65 -17.68 13.89 -8.03
C VAL A 65 -18.53 14.08 -6.78
N ILE A 66 -17.89 14.49 -5.70
CA ILE A 66 -18.51 14.73 -4.40
C ILE A 66 -18.33 16.21 -4.07
N ASP A 67 -19.42 16.89 -3.71
CA ASP A 67 -19.37 18.28 -3.29
C ASP A 67 -18.94 18.45 -1.81
N GLN A 68 -18.80 19.69 -1.36
CA GLN A 68 -18.38 20.00 0.01
C GLN A 68 -19.37 19.53 1.09
N SER A 69 -20.63 19.26 0.72
CA SER A 69 -21.64 18.71 1.63
C SER A 69 -21.55 17.18 1.75
N GLY A 70 -20.66 16.55 0.97
CA GLY A 70 -20.56 15.09 0.88
C GLY A 70 -21.58 14.47 -0.08
N LYS A 71 -22.30 15.28 -0.86
CA LYS A 71 -23.28 14.79 -1.83
C LYS A 71 -22.57 14.41 -3.14
N ILE A 72 -22.90 13.24 -3.66
CA ILE A 72 -22.49 12.82 -5.00
C ILE A 72 -23.28 13.66 -6.02
N VAL A 73 -22.54 14.39 -6.85
CA VAL A 73 -23.11 15.28 -7.89
C VAL A 73 -22.83 14.78 -9.30
N ALA A 74 -22.02 13.73 -9.46
CA ALA A 74 -21.91 12.91 -10.67
C ALA A 74 -21.31 11.55 -10.29
N ASP A 75 -21.82 10.47 -10.88
CA ASP A 75 -21.27 9.11 -10.72
C ASP A 75 -21.42 8.35 -12.04
N LYS A 76 -20.33 8.34 -12.84
CA LYS A 76 -20.36 7.85 -14.21
C LYS A 76 -19.31 6.77 -14.43
N ALA A 77 -19.73 5.71 -15.12
CA ALA A 77 -18.86 4.68 -15.64
C ALA A 77 -19.12 4.47 -17.13
N MET A 78 -18.07 4.35 -17.92
CA MET A 78 -18.13 4.16 -19.37
C MET A 78 -17.03 3.23 -19.84
N GLY A 79 -17.22 2.61 -21.01
CA GLY A 79 -16.30 1.64 -21.60
C GLY A 79 -16.37 0.27 -20.93
N ASN A 80 -15.28 -0.50 -21.05
CA ASN A 80 -15.16 -1.87 -20.56
C ASN A 80 -13.95 -2.02 -19.63
N MET A 81 -13.93 -3.08 -18.81
CA MET A 81 -12.88 -3.39 -17.82
C MET A 81 -11.47 -3.62 -18.41
N GLY A 82 -11.33 -3.68 -19.74
CA GLY A 82 -10.04 -3.87 -20.43
C GLY A 82 -9.43 -5.27 -20.26
N GLY A 83 -8.26 -5.48 -20.86
CA GLY A 83 -7.50 -6.74 -20.75
C GLY A 83 -8.31 -8.00 -21.12
N LEU A 84 -8.30 -9.01 -20.23
CA LEU A 84 -9.09 -10.23 -20.38
C LEU A 84 -10.60 -10.01 -20.24
N LYS A 85 -11.03 -8.88 -19.66
CA LYS A 85 -12.43 -8.50 -19.43
C LYS A 85 -12.89 -7.39 -20.38
N ARG A 86 -12.29 -7.28 -21.56
CA ARG A 86 -12.59 -6.24 -22.56
C ARG A 86 -14.01 -6.26 -23.13
N ASN A 87 -14.79 -7.32 -22.91
CA ASN A 87 -16.21 -7.41 -23.24
C ASN A 87 -17.13 -7.20 -22.01
N VAL A 88 -16.57 -6.88 -20.85
CA VAL A 88 -17.32 -6.62 -19.61
C VAL A 88 -17.44 -5.11 -19.43
N PRO A 89 -18.66 -4.55 -19.46
CA PRO A 89 -18.87 -3.12 -19.23
C PRO A 89 -18.34 -2.67 -17.87
N MET A 90 -17.66 -1.53 -17.86
CA MET A 90 -17.31 -0.81 -16.63
C MET A 90 -18.60 -0.26 -16.02
N ARG A 91 -18.78 -0.48 -14.72
CA ARG A 91 -19.89 0.05 -13.91
C ARG A 91 -19.33 0.93 -12.80
N THR A 92 -20.15 1.77 -12.19
CA THR A 92 -19.70 2.64 -11.06
C THR A 92 -19.25 1.83 -9.84
N ASN A 93 -19.65 0.56 -9.76
CA ASN A 93 -19.26 -0.40 -8.73
C ASN A 93 -18.22 -1.43 -9.17
N SER A 94 -17.67 -1.33 -10.38
CA SER A 94 -16.60 -2.22 -10.80
C SER A 94 -15.34 -2.01 -9.95
N LEU A 95 -14.72 -3.10 -9.50
CA LEU A 95 -13.47 -3.04 -8.74
C LEU A 95 -12.28 -2.85 -9.68
N VAL A 96 -11.51 -1.80 -9.45
CA VAL A 96 -10.27 -1.49 -10.18
C VAL A 96 -9.07 -1.58 -9.25
N LEU A 97 -7.91 -1.99 -9.79
CA LEU A 97 -6.67 -2.02 -9.02
C LEU A 97 -6.19 -0.58 -8.78
N GLY A 98 -6.35 -0.08 -7.55
CA GLY A 98 -6.06 1.30 -7.20
C GLY A 98 -4.57 1.65 -7.10
N PHE A 99 -3.66 0.69 -7.19
CA PHE A 99 -2.21 0.89 -7.03
C PHE A 99 -1.88 1.88 -5.89
N SER A 100 -1.19 2.98 -6.20
CA SER A 100 -0.74 3.96 -5.22
C SER A 100 -1.85 4.83 -4.63
N CYS A 101 -3.09 4.79 -5.14
CA CYS A 101 -4.23 5.44 -4.50
C CYS A 101 -4.47 4.89 -3.07
N THR A 102 -4.02 3.66 -2.79
CA THR A 102 -4.03 3.07 -1.45
C THR A 102 -3.23 3.88 -0.41
N LYS A 103 -2.23 4.67 -0.84
CA LYS A 103 -1.44 5.53 0.06
C LYS A 103 -2.31 6.56 0.78
N GLY A 104 -3.31 7.12 0.10
CA GLY A 104 -4.24 8.08 0.71
C GLY A 104 -5.06 7.45 1.85
N ILE A 105 -5.40 6.17 1.72
CA ILE A 105 -6.17 5.43 2.71
C ILE A 105 -5.35 5.18 3.97
N VAL A 106 -4.13 4.64 3.82
CA VAL A 106 -3.25 4.39 4.97
C VAL A 106 -2.70 5.68 5.59
N ALA A 107 -2.51 6.75 4.80
CA ALA A 107 -2.19 8.08 5.33
C ALA A 107 -3.34 8.65 6.16
N THR A 108 -4.59 8.46 5.72
CA THR A 108 -5.78 8.85 6.50
C THR A 108 -5.83 8.12 7.84
N MET A 109 -5.54 6.81 7.85
CA MET A 109 -5.40 6.05 9.11
C MET A 109 -4.33 6.63 10.02
N ALA A 110 -3.16 6.98 9.46
CA ALA A 110 -2.09 7.60 10.24
C ALA A 110 -2.52 8.94 10.87
N HIS A 111 -3.23 9.79 10.11
CA HIS A 111 -3.76 11.05 10.62
C HIS A 111 -4.79 10.83 11.73
N MET A 112 -5.71 9.87 11.59
CA MET A 112 -6.67 9.50 12.63
C MET A 112 -5.97 9.00 13.90
N MET A 113 -4.93 8.15 13.76
CA MET A 113 -4.16 7.65 14.90
C MET A 113 -3.34 8.75 15.59
N VAL A 114 -2.90 9.79 14.87
CA VAL A 114 -2.33 10.99 15.49
C VAL A 114 -3.39 11.81 16.24
N GLU A 115 -4.57 12.00 15.65
CA GLU A 115 -5.69 12.69 16.30
C GLU A 115 -6.14 11.98 17.60
N GLU A 116 -6.06 10.65 17.63
CA GLU A 116 -6.36 9.82 18.80
C GLU A 116 -5.14 9.59 19.74
N ASP A 117 -4.06 10.36 19.59
CA ASP A 117 -2.83 10.33 20.39
C ASP A 117 -2.04 9.00 20.37
N TYR A 118 -2.34 8.07 19.45
CA TYR A 118 -1.54 6.84 19.30
C TYR A 118 -0.11 7.16 18.85
N LEU A 119 0.03 8.20 18.03
CA LEU A 119 1.24 8.58 17.33
C LEU A 119 1.47 10.09 17.38
N SER A 120 2.70 10.52 17.09
CA SER A 120 3.06 11.90 16.78
C SER A 120 3.73 11.94 15.42
N TYR A 121 3.60 13.06 14.70
CA TYR A 121 4.27 13.24 13.42
C TYR A 121 5.79 13.32 13.56
N ASP A 122 6.27 13.90 14.67
CA ASP A 122 7.66 14.36 14.83
C ASP A 122 8.45 13.53 15.84
N GLU A 123 7.80 12.56 16.48
CA GLU A 123 8.48 11.58 17.34
C GLU A 123 9.13 10.50 16.47
N PRO A 124 10.40 10.12 16.73
CA PRO A 124 11.03 9.02 16.04
C PRO A 124 10.24 7.72 16.22
N ILE A 125 9.93 7.03 15.12
CA ILE A 125 9.02 5.87 15.17
C ILE A 125 9.60 4.74 16.04
N CYS A 126 10.92 4.59 16.11
CA CYS A 126 11.55 3.55 16.92
C CYS A 126 11.50 3.79 18.43
N GLU A 127 11.17 5.00 18.89
CA GLU A 127 11.13 5.27 20.34
C GLU A 127 9.85 4.74 20.98
N ARG A 128 8.70 4.99 20.34
CA ARG A 128 7.40 4.62 20.90
C ARG A 128 6.57 3.73 20.00
N ALA A 129 6.58 3.92 18.69
CA ALA A 129 5.67 3.18 17.81
C ALA A 129 6.22 1.80 17.49
N TRP A 130 7.48 1.71 17.08
CA TRP A 130 8.05 0.52 16.46
C TRP A 130 9.51 0.29 16.91
N PRO A 131 9.75 -0.10 18.18
CA PRO A 131 11.11 -0.27 18.71
C PRO A 131 12.01 -1.23 17.91
N ALA A 132 11.42 -2.31 17.38
CA ALA A 132 12.13 -3.27 16.53
C ALA A 132 12.63 -2.69 15.21
N PHE A 133 12.06 -1.57 14.73
CA PHE A 133 12.56 -0.87 13.55
C PHE A 133 14.03 -0.53 13.71
N CYS A 134 14.42 0.10 14.81
CA CYS A 134 15.81 0.47 15.06
C CYS A 134 16.06 0.41 16.57
N PRO A 135 16.48 -0.75 17.11
CA PRO A 135 16.65 -0.94 18.54
C PRO A 135 18.00 -0.40 19.03
N GLY A 136 18.01 0.37 20.12
CA GLY A 136 19.24 0.82 20.80
C GLY A 136 19.94 2.04 20.20
N GLU A 137 20.37 2.96 21.05
CA GLU A 137 21.00 4.23 20.66
C GLU A 137 22.33 4.05 19.91
N GLY A 138 23.08 2.99 20.20
CA GLY A 138 24.29 2.64 19.46
C GLY A 138 23.99 1.72 18.29
N ILE A 139 24.75 1.88 17.21
CA ILE A 139 24.77 0.90 16.12
C ILE A 139 25.24 -0.47 16.64
N PRO A 140 24.50 -1.56 16.35
CA PRO A 140 24.90 -2.92 16.73
C PRO A 140 26.24 -3.34 16.12
N GLU A 141 27.07 -4.03 16.90
CA GLU A 141 28.39 -4.49 16.43
C GLU A 141 28.25 -5.48 15.27
N GLU A 142 27.23 -6.35 15.31
CA GLU A 142 26.96 -7.31 14.24
C GLU A 142 26.59 -6.61 12.93
N LEU A 143 25.97 -5.42 13.01
CA LEU A 143 25.67 -4.60 11.84
C LEU A 143 26.94 -4.00 11.24
N LYS A 144 27.86 -3.48 12.08
CA LYS A 144 29.17 -3.00 11.61
C LYS A 144 29.94 -4.09 10.89
N LEU A 145 29.99 -5.28 11.47
CA LEU A 145 30.68 -6.44 10.90
C LEU A 145 30.06 -6.92 9.57
N ALA A 146 28.75 -6.73 9.39
CA ALA A 146 28.06 -7.10 8.16
C ALA A 146 28.36 -6.16 6.98
N PHE A 147 28.81 -4.93 7.24
CA PHE A 147 29.12 -3.93 6.23
C PHE A 147 30.53 -3.33 6.43
N PRO A 148 31.60 -4.14 6.36
CA PRO A 148 32.95 -3.70 6.75
C PRO A 148 33.54 -2.61 5.85
N GLU A 149 33.03 -2.47 4.62
CA GLU A 149 33.47 -1.46 3.65
C GLU A 149 32.56 -0.21 3.64
N GLU A 150 31.44 -0.22 4.36
CA GLU A 150 30.49 0.89 4.39
C GLU A 150 30.91 1.93 5.42
N THR A 151 31.57 2.98 4.96
CA THR A 151 32.06 4.06 5.82
C THR A 151 30.97 4.93 6.43
N THR A 152 29.72 4.85 5.92
CA THR A 152 28.59 5.66 6.38
C THR A 152 27.63 4.90 7.29
N ILE A 153 27.98 3.68 7.73
CA ILE A 153 27.05 2.80 8.46
C ILE A 153 26.57 3.39 9.79
N ASP A 154 27.45 4.05 10.55
CA ASP A 154 27.08 4.74 11.80
C ASP A 154 26.08 5.88 11.51
N GLU A 155 26.31 6.69 10.47
CA GLU A 155 25.42 7.78 10.08
C GLU A 155 24.05 7.25 9.62
N GLN A 156 24.04 6.20 8.80
CA GLN A 156 22.82 5.57 8.31
C GLN A 156 21.99 4.96 9.45
N TRP A 157 22.63 4.43 10.50
CA TRP A 157 21.94 3.97 11.70
C TRP A 157 21.27 5.12 12.44
N GLU A 158 22.00 6.20 12.72
CA GLU A 158 21.44 7.41 13.35
C GLU A 158 20.30 8.01 12.53
N TRP A 159 20.45 8.04 11.19
CA TRP A 159 19.40 8.45 10.29
C TRP A 159 18.18 7.56 10.43
N LYS A 160 18.34 6.23 10.42
CA LYS A 160 17.23 5.29 10.61
C LYS A 160 16.54 5.51 11.95
N ARG A 161 17.29 5.74 13.03
CA ARG A 161 16.73 6.08 14.35
C ARG A 161 15.90 7.35 14.31
N SER A 162 16.33 8.38 13.56
CA SER A 162 15.63 9.67 13.49
C SER A 162 14.37 9.70 12.59
N ILE A 163 14.02 8.59 11.93
CA ILE A 163 12.85 8.56 11.03
C ILE A 163 11.57 8.74 11.85
N THR A 164 10.75 9.71 11.44
CA THR A 164 9.46 10.03 12.05
C THR A 164 8.31 9.66 11.11
N LEU A 165 7.08 9.67 11.62
CA LEU A 165 5.90 9.48 10.77
C LEU A 165 5.82 10.55 9.68
N ARG A 166 6.20 11.81 9.97
CA ARG A 166 6.27 12.89 8.97
C ARG A 166 7.16 12.50 7.81
N HIS A 167 8.38 12.03 8.09
CA HIS A 167 9.32 11.63 7.05
C HIS A 167 8.77 10.54 6.12
N ILE A 168 8.04 9.57 6.69
CA ILE A 168 7.39 8.51 5.89
C ILE A 168 6.28 9.10 5.01
N LEU A 169 5.37 9.88 5.60
CA LEU A 169 4.23 10.47 4.90
C LEU A 169 4.62 11.45 3.80
N THR A 170 5.76 12.14 3.96
CA THR A 170 6.28 13.11 2.98
C THR A 170 7.31 12.54 2.02
N HIS A 171 7.55 11.22 2.02
CA HIS A 171 8.53 10.56 1.16
C HIS A 171 9.98 11.04 1.36
N THR A 172 10.33 11.46 2.57
CA THR A 172 11.66 11.98 2.93
C THR A 172 12.38 11.10 3.95
N ALA A 173 12.01 9.84 4.12
CA ALA A 173 12.65 8.92 5.08
C ALA A 173 13.97 8.31 4.59
N GLY A 174 14.38 8.57 3.34
CA GLY A 174 15.58 7.98 2.73
C GLY A 174 15.47 6.49 2.37
N LEU A 175 14.28 5.88 2.50
CA LEU A 175 14.03 4.44 2.30
C LEU A 175 13.22 4.15 1.01
N SER A 176 13.26 5.04 0.02
CA SER A 176 12.49 4.88 -1.23
C SER A 176 12.94 3.65 -2.05
N MET A 177 14.23 3.33 -1.99
CA MET A 177 14.87 2.22 -2.69
C MET A 177 15.42 1.14 -1.75
N SER A 178 15.22 1.28 -0.44
CA SER A 178 15.67 0.31 0.56
C SER A 178 14.67 -0.82 0.65
N LEU A 179 14.79 -1.75 -0.30
CA LEU A 179 13.92 -2.91 -0.42
C LEU A 179 14.66 -4.19 -0.03
N PRO A 180 13.96 -5.15 0.58
CA PRO A 180 14.53 -6.45 0.88
C PRO A 180 14.91 -7.17 -0.43
N MET A 181 16.11 -7.74 -0.47
CA MET A 181 16.68 -8.32 -1.71
C MET A 181 15.83 -9.47 -2.28
N LYS A 182 15.19 -10.26 -1.42
CA LYS A 182 14.42 -11.44 -1.80
C LYS A 182 13.09 -11.47 -1.08
N PHE A 183 12.01 -11.53 -1.84
CA PHE A 183 10.65 -11.70 -1.32
C PHE A 183 9.92 -12.76 -2.15
N THR A 184 9.03 -13.53 -1.55
CA THR A 184 8.09 -14.36 -2.34
C THR A 184 6.76 -13.63 -2.54
N ILE A 185 5.94 -14.07 -3.51
CA ILE A 185 4.53 -13.64 -3.62
C ILE A 185 3.83 -13.78 -2.26
N LYS A 186 4.08 -14.89 -1.56
CA LYS A 186 3.52 -15.17 -0.25
C LYS A 186 3.99 -14.19 0.83
N SER A 187 5.27 -13.83 0.85
CA SER A 187 5.77 -12.81 1.79
C SER A 187 5.18 -11.44 1.49
N MET A 188 5.06 -11.06 0.20
CA MET A 188 4.45 -9.77 -0.19
C MET A 188 2.94 -9.70 0.06
N SER A 189 2.26 -10.85 0.14
CA SER A 189 0.84 -10.89 0.47
C SER A 189 0.56 -10.77 1.97
N SER A 190 1.58 -10.83 2.83
CA SER A 190 1.48 -10.54 4.26
C SER A 190 1.99 -9.14 4.57
N CYS A 191 1.12 -8.30 5.13
CA CYS A 191 1.51 -6.96 5.59
C CYS A 191 2.56 -7.06 6.71
N GLU A 192 2.40 -8.02 7.62
CA GLU A 192 3.29 -8.26 8.75
C GLU A 192 4.70 -8.64 8.29
N GLU A 193 4.84 -9.56 7.35
CA GLU A 193 6.16 -9.93 6.79
C GLU A 193 6.81 -8.76 6.04
N CYS A 194 6.02 -7.97 5.31
CA CYS A 194 6.50 -6.74 4.67
C CYS A 194 6.99 -5.69 5.67
N CYS A 195 6.31 -5.55 6.83
CA CYS A 195 6.73 -4.65 7.89
C CYS A 195 8.03 -5.16 8.54
N LYS A 196 8.07 -6.43 8.92
CA LYS A 196 9.24 -7.07 9.55
C LYS A 196 10.53 -6.91 8.74
N ALA A 197 10.45 -6.79 7.42
CA ALA A 197 11.62 -6.52 6.59
C ALA A 197 12.37 -5.22 6.95
N TYR A 198 11.73 -4.26 7.61
CA TYR A 198 12.36 -3.03 8.09
C TYR A 198 12.83 -3.08 9.54
N GLU A 199 12.53 -4.17 10.26
CA GLU A 199 13.05 -4.39 11.61
C GLU A 199 14.52 -4.80 11.55
N TYR A 200 15.26 -4.47 12.59
CA TYR A 200 16.60 -4.99 12.76
C TYR A 200 16.53 -6.44 13.28
N ASP A 201 17.17 -7.36 12.55
CA ASP A 201 17.36 -8.75 12.97
C ASP A 201 18.84 -9.02 13.21
N SER A 202 19.20 -9.28 14.47
CA SER A 202 20.58 -9.62 14.86
C SER A 202 21.07 -10.94 14.24
N ASN A 203 20.18 -11.82 13.78
CA ASN A 203 20.55 -13.05 13.08
C ASN A 203 20.84 -12.83 11.60
N ALA A 204 20.43 -11.69 11.04
CA ALA A 204 20.60 -11.33 9.65
C ALA A 204 20.99 -9.84 9.48
N PRO A 205 22.04 -9.34 10.17
CA PRO A 205 22.39 -7.91 10.19
C PRO A 205 22.65 -7.34 8.78
N GLY A 206 23.22 -8.13 7.88
CA GLY A 206 23.46 -7.74 6.48
C GLY A 206 22.21 -7.55 5.63
N GLN A 207 21.02 -7.87 6.15
CA GLN A 207 19.73 -7.60 5.50
C GLN A 207 19.07 -6.30 6.01
N THR A 208 19.71 -5.58 6.93
CA THR A 208 19.16 -4.34 7.49
C THR A 208 18.94 -3.29 6.40
N LEU A 209 17.70 -2.82 6.28
CA LEU A 209 17.32 -1.77 5.35
C LEU A 209 17.65 -0.39 5.94
N LEU A 210 18.68 0.24 5.40
CA LEU A 210 19.19 1.53 5.85
C LEU A 210 18.80 2.66 4.90
N PRO A 211 18.57 3.88 5.41
CA PRO A 211 18.28 5.04 4.57
C PRO A 211 19.49 5.42 3.73
N LYS A 212 19.27 5.75 2.46
CA LYS A 212 20.32 6.20 1.53
C LYS A 212 20.59 7.70 1.59
N THR A 213 19.64 8.45 2.12
CA THR A 213 19.75 9.88 2.35
C THR A 213 19.26 10.18 3.76
N LYS A 214 19.77 11.27 4.33
CA LYS A 214 19.35 11.71 5.66
C LYS A 214 17.85 12.07 5.65
N PRO A 215 17.07 11.65 6.66
CA PRO A 215 15.66 11.98 6.73
C PRO A 215 15.40 13.49 6.70
N GLY A 216 14.49 13.90 5.80
CA GLY A 216 14.16 15.31 5.59
C GLY A 216 14.96 16.02 4.50
N ASP A 217 16.12 15.49 4.08
CA ASP A 217 16.99 16.16 3.10
C ASP A 217 16.47 16.03 1.66
N GLU A 218 15.92 14.86 1.31
CA GLU A 218 15.44 14.58 -0.05
C GLU A 218 14.05 13.96 -0.08
N CYS A 219 13.20 14.43 -1.00
CA CYS A 219 11.92 13.80 -1.32
C CYS A 219 12.11 12.80 -2.46
N SER A 220 12.02 11.51 -2.13
CA SER A 220 12.12 10.42 -3.09
C SER A 220 10.93 9.48 -2.95
N TYR A 221 10.20 9.25 -4.04
CA TYR A 221 8.93 8.52 -3.99
C TYR A 221 9.10 7.08 -3.48
N HIS A 222 8.48 6.77 -2.33
CA HIS A 222 8.46 5.44 -1.73
C HIS A 222 7.36 4.61 -2.40
N PHE A 223 7.65 4.10 -3.60
CA PHE A 223 6.63 3.45 -4.43
C PHE A 223 6.05 2.19 -3.76
N MET A 224 6.90 1.38 -3.14
CA MET A 224 6.52 0.15 -2.44
C MET A 224 6.68 0.27 -0.91
N SER A 225 7.79 0.86 -0.44
CA SER A 225 8.13 0.95 0.98
C SER A 225 7.15 1.77 1.83
N PHE A 226 6.43 2.73 1.23
CA PHE A 226 5.49 3.60 1.95
C PHE A 226 4.44 2.83 2.74
N GLY A 227 3.76 1.87 2.09
CA GLY A 227 2.66 1.14 2.72
C GLY A 227 3.15 0.31 3.90
N TRP A 228 4.33 -0.30 3.76
CA TRP A 228 4.95 -1.14 4.79
C TRP A 228 5.43 -0.33 5.98
N LEU A 229 6.06 0.82 5.72
CA LEU A 229 6.54 1.73 6.77
C LEU A 229 5.38 2.36 7.56
N VAL A 230 4.32 2.81 6.87
CA VAL A 230 3.12 3.32 7.53
C VAL A 230 2.47 2.19 8.34
N ALA A 231 2.20 1.03 7.73
CA ALA A 231 1.54 -0.07 8.42
C ALA A 231 2.29 -0.54 9.68
N GLY A 232 3.62 -0.72 9.61
CA GLY A 232 4.41 -1.12 10.77
C GLY A 232 4.37 -0.07 11.88
N THR A 233 4.39 1.21 11.53
CA THR A 233 4.23 2.32 12.49
C THR A 233 2.86 2.29 13.17
N LEU A 234 1.78 2.10 12.41
CA LEU A 234 0.41 2.03 12.95
C LEU A 234 0.22 0.80 13.85
N VAL A 235 0.65 -0.38 13.38
CA VAL A 235 0.55 -1.64 14.13
C VAL A 235 1.32 -1.55 15.42
N GLY A 236 2.58 -1.10 15.37
CA GLY A 236 3.40 -0.97 16.56
C GLY A 236 2.80 -0.02 17.60
N ALA A 237 2.33 1.15 17.18
CA ALA A 237 1.66 2.10 18.09
C ALA A 237 0.39 1.53 18.71
N TYR A 238 -0.41 0.79 17.93
CA TYR A 238 -1.60 0.14 18.44
C TYR A 238 -1.26 -0.95 19.46
N LYS A 239 -0.27 -1.82 19.16
CA LYS A 239 0.24 -2.86 20.07
C LYS A 239 0.70 -2.27 21.40
N ASN A 240 1.42 -1.14 21.35
CA ASN A 240 1.96 -0.51 22.55
C ASN A 240 0.88 0.10 23.43
N ARG A 241 -0.21 0.63 22.83
CA ARG A 241 -1.36 1.11 23.60
C ARG A 241 -2.25 -0.02 24.13
N SER A 242 -2.50 -1.05 23.32
CA SER A 242 -3.40 -2.16 23.70
C SER A 242 -2.75 -3.16 24.67
N GLY A 243 -1.42 -3.29 24.62
CA GLY A 243 -0.66 -4.34 25.30
C GLY A 243 -0.72 -5.70 24.59
N ASP A 244 -1.43 -5.81 23.47
CA ASP A 244 -1.59 -7.05 22.71
C ASP A 244 -0.61 -7.10 21.53
N GLN A 245 0.40 -7.97 21.64
CA GLN A 245 1.44 -8.12 20.63
C GLN A 245 1.01 -8.95 19.42
N SER A 246 -0.16 -9.60 19.47
CA SER A 246 -0.69 -10.42 18.37
C SER A 246 -1.43 -9.60 17.31
N ILE A 247 -1.71 -8.32 17.59
CA ILE A 247 -2.45 -7.43 16.69
C ILE A 247 -1.84 -7.39 15.28
N THR A 248 -2.70 -7.62 14.31
CA THR A 248 -2.44 -7.56 12.87
C THR A 248 -2.80 -6.20 12.29
N PHE A 249 -2.34 -5.90 11.07
CA PHE A 249 -2.76 -4.68 10.39
C PHE A 249 -4.27 -4.66 10.10
N GLU A 250 -4.89 -5.80 9.81
CA GLU A 250 -6.34 -5.89 9.58
C GLU A 250 -7.14 -5.50 10.84
N GLU A 251 -6.67 -5.89 12.03
CA GLU A 251 -7.32 -5.51 13.29
C GLU A 251 -7.20 -4.01 13.57
N VAL A 252 -6.04 -3.39 13.30
CA VAL A 252 -5.89 -1.94 13.40
C VAL A 252 -6.80 -1.22 12.41
N TYR A 253 -6.87 -1.69 11.16
CA TYR A 253 -7.78 -1.16 10.15
C TYR A 253 -9.24 -1.26 10.61
N ASN A 254 -9.65 -2.40 11.15
CA ASN A 254 -11.02 -2.63 11.62
C ASN A 254 -11.38 -1.78 12.83
N ALA A 255 -10.39 -1.44 13.67
CA ALA A 255 -10.59 -0.59 14.84
C ALA A 255 -10.65 0.91 14.45
N ILE A 256 -9.75 1.36 13.59
CA ILE A 256 -9.56 2.80 13.32
C ILE A 256 -10.40 3.29 12.13
N LEU A 257 -10.30 2.62 10.98
CA LEU A 257 -10.86 3.13 9.72
C LEU A 257 -12.20 2.51 9.35
N ALA A 258 -12.34 1.18 9.46
CA ALA A 258 -13.54 0.48 9.01
C ALA A 258 -14.86 1.07 9.57
N PRO A 259 -14.95 1.50 10.85
CA PRO A 259 -16.17 2.10 11.38
C PRO A 259 -16.53 3.47 10.78
N LYS A 260 -15.59 4.10 10.05
CA LYS A 260 -15.77 5.39 9.37
C LYS A 260 -16.10 5.24 7.88
N LEU A 261 -15.99 4.03 7.33
CA LEU A 261 -16.28 3.79 5.92
C LEU A 261 -17.79 3.75 5.66
N LEU A 262 -18.18 4.10 4.43
CA LEU A 262 -19.54 3.91 3.98
C LEU A 262 -19.89 2.41 4.00
N ASN A 263 -21.10 2.06 4.44
CA ASN A 263 -21.57 0.66 4.49
C ASN A 263 -21.39 -0.06 3.15
N GLN A 264 -21.52 0.65 2.03
CA GLN A 264 -21.34 0.10 0.69
C GLN A 264 -19.87 -0.25 0.38
N THR A 265 -18.92 0.54 0.89
CA THR A 265 -17.48 0.25 0.80
C THR A 265 -17.14 -1.02 1.58
N ILE A 266 -17.75 -1.21 2.75
CA ILE A 266 -17.58 -2.43 3.53
C ILE A 266 -18.22 -3.63 2.79
N ALA A 267 -19.44 -3.44 2.27
CA ALA A 267 -20.18 -4.48 1.55
C ALA A 267 -19.52 -4.89 0.22
N SER A 268 -18.74 -4.01 -0.42
CA SER A 268 -17.96 -4.34 -1.62
C SER A 268 -16.73 -5.20 -1.34
N GLY A 269 -16.45 -5.47 -0.05
CA GLY A 269 -15.29 -6.26 0.37
C GLY A 269 -14.00 -5.45 0.43
N PHE A 270 -14.06 -4.12 0.50
CA PHE A 270 -12.88 -3.29 0.68
C PHE A 270 -12.20 -3.62 2.02
N ARG A 271 -11.04 -4.25 1.93
CA ARG A 271 -10.23 -4.75 3.04
C ARG A 271 -8.75 -4.51 2.78
N PRO A 272 -7.93 -4.37 3.83
CA PRO A 272 -6.48 -4.33 3.67
C PRO A 272 -5.94 -5.65 3.11
N CYS A 273 -4.79 -5.60 2.43
CA CYS A 273 -4.10 -6.77 1.93
C CYS A 273 -3.79 -7.77 3.07
N GLY A 274 -3.97 -9.06 2.81
CA GLY A 274 -3.73 -10.12 3.80
C GLY A 274 -4.94 -10.48 4.67
N GLY A 275 -6.04 -9.73 4.58
CA GLY A 275 -7.29 -10.14 5.24
C GLY A 275 -7.74 -11.49 4.70
N GLY A 276 -8.17 -12.38 5.61
CA GLY A 276 -8.32 -13.84 5.44
C GLY A 276 -9.26 -14.36 4.33
N GLY A 277 -9.18 -13.80 3.13
CA GLY A 277 -9.84 -14.27 1.93
C GLY A 277 -9.30 -15.66 1.58
N SER A 278 -10.21 -16.62 1.50
CA SER A 278 -9.96 -18.00 1.11
C SER A 278 -9.59 -18.17 -0.38
N HIS A 279 -9.26 -17.09 -1.09
CA HIS A 279 -9.10 -17.13 -2.55
C HIS A 279 -7.68 -17.56 -2.93
N PRO A 280 -7.50 -18.54 -3.84
CA PRO A 280 -6.26 -19.31 -3.97
C PRO A 280 -5.15 -18.60 -4.77
N MET A 281 -5.19 -17.26 -4.90
CA MET A 281 -4.22 -16.54 -5.74
C MET A 281 -2.81 -16.49 -5.13
N ALA A 282 -2.64 -16.81 -3.85
CA ALA A 282 -1.36 -16.76 -3.13
C ALA A 282 -0.61 -18.10 -3.05
N HIS A 283 -0.92 -19.10 -3.89
CA HIS A 283 -0.30 -20.44 -3.79
C HIS A 283 1.00 -20.62 -4.59
N THR A 284 1.42 -19.65 -5.41
CA THR A 284 2.70 -19.74 -6.12
C THR A 284 3.79 -19.11 -5.26
N ASP A 285 4.70 -19.93 -4.71
CA ASP A 285 5.82 -19.47 -3.86
C ASP A 285 6.99 -18.93 -4.71
N THR A 286 6.66 -18.06 -5.66
CA THR A 286 7.63 -17.51 -6.60
C THR A 286 8.42 -16.40 -5.92
N GLN A 287 9.75 -16.50 -5.96
CA GLN A 287 10.65 -15.45 -5.48
C GLN A 287 10.79 -14.31 -6.50
N PHE A 288 10.67 -13.08 -6.02
CA PHE A 288 11.09 -11.86 -6.69
C PHE A 288 12.46 -11.44 -6.17
N ASP A 289 13.32 -11.09 -7.14
CA ASP A 289 14.64 -10.53 -6.89
C ASP A 289 14.60 -9.03 -7.21
N PHE A 290 14.50 -8.22 -6.16
CA PHE A 290 14.42 -6.76 -6.29
C PHE A 290 15.78 -6.11 -6.58
N SER A 291 16.90 -6.86 -6.55
CA SER A 291 18.20 -6.32 -6.96
C SER A 291 18.29 -5.95 -8.44
N LYS A 292 17.29 -6.35 -9.23
CA LYS A 292 17.17 -6.06 -10.66
C LYS A 292 16.37 -4.79 -10.97
N LEU A 293 15.84 -4.11 -9.96
CA LEU A 293 15.14 -2.81 -10.09
C LEU A 293 16.11 -1.64 -10.02
#